data_AF-A0A5J0BX82-F1
#
_entry.id   AF-A0A5J0BX82-F1
#
_cell.length_a   1.000
_cell.length_b   1.000
_cell.length_c   1.000
_cell.angle_alpha   90.00
_cell.angle_beta   90.00
_cell.angle_gamma   90.00
#
_symmetry.space_group_name_H-M   'P 1'
#
loop_
_entity.id
_entity.type
_entity.pdbx_description
1 polymer ?
#
loop_
_entity_poly.entity_id
_entity_poly.type
_entity_poly.pdbx_seq_one_letter_code
_entity_poly.pdbx_strand_id
1 'polypeptide(L)'
;MKRLMFIGPSQCGKTSLTQSLRGEALHYKKTQAIEWSPMAIDTPGEYLENRCLYSALLTSACEADVIALVLNADAQWSPFSPGFTAPMNRPTIGLVTKADLAEPQRISLVAEWLTQAGARQIFITSALNNSGLDAVLDFLNSKEPLCLTK
;
A
#
# COMPACT_ATOMS: atom_id res chain seq x y z
N MET A 1 -6.19 -10.47 12.45
CA MET A 1 -5.44 -9.91 11.32
C MET A 1 -5.95 -8.49 11.09
N LYS A 2 -5.04 -7.52 10.97
CA LYS A 2 -5.36 -6.10 10.75
C LYS A 2 -5.93 -5.92 9.33
N ARG A 3 -7.01 -5.13 9.18
CA ARG A 3 -7.57 -4.77 7.87
C ARG A 3 -6.73 -3.67 7.20
N LEU A 4 -6.21 -3.96 6.01
CA LEU A 4 -5.31 -3.08 5.28
C LEU A 4 -6.03 -2.28 4.20
N MET A 5 -5.83 -0.97 4.13
CA MET A 5 -6.27 -0.16 2.98
C MET A 5 -5.11 0.13 2.06
N PHE A 6 -5.20 -0.27 0.80
CA PHE A 6 -4.17 0.02 -0.20
C PHE A 6 -4.44 1.36 -0.87
N ILE A 7 -3.42 2.21 -0.97
CA ILE A 7 -3.47 3.48 -1.70
C ILE A 7 -2.20 3.60 -2.55
N GLY A 8 -2.35 3.94 -3.83
CA GLY A 8 -1.25 4.00 -4.78
C GLY A 8 -1.76 4.17 -6.21
N PRO A 9 -0.90 4.56 -7.16
CA PRO A 9 -1.30 4.81 -8.53
C PRO A 9 -1.81 3.54 -9.21
N SER A 10 -2.45 3.71 -10.36
CA SER A 10 -2.90 2.59 -11.17
C SER A 10 -1.72 1.65 -11.51
N GLN A 11 -1.98 0.34 -11.54
CA GLN A 11 -0.99 -0.67 -11.94
C GLN A 11 0.25 -0.83 -11.03
N CYS A 12 0.28 -0.22 -9.84
CA CYS A 12 1.35 -0.44 -8.84
C CYS A 12 1.22 -1.77 -8.07
N GLY A 13 0.22 -2.61 -8.36
CA GLY A 13 0.11 -3.96 -7.80
C GLY A 13 -0.81 -4.13 -6.58
N LYS A 14 -1.66 -3.15 -6.24
CA LYS A 14 -2.61 -3.21 -5.10
C LYS A 14 -3.52 -4.44 -5.12
N THR A 15 -4.20 -4.66 -6.25
CA THR A 15 -5.12 -5.80 -6.42
C THR A 15 -4.38 -7.13 -6.41
N SER A 16 -3.21 -7.20 -7.05
CA SER A 16 -2.35 -8.40 -7.01
C SER A 16 -1.87 -8.72 -5.60
N LEU A 17 -1.45 -7.71 -4.82
CA LEU A 17 -1.11 -7.87 -3.41
C LEU A 17 -2.31 -8.39 -2.60
N THR A 18 -3.51 -7.84 -2.85
CA THR A 18 -4.73 -8.30 -2.18
C THR A 18 -5.01 -9.77 -2.46
N GLN A 19 -4.91 -10.20 -3.73
CA GLN A 19 -5.08 -11.61 -4.13
C GLN A 19 -4.01 -12.50 -3.50
N SER A 20 -2.74 -12.10 -3.56
CA SER A 20 -1.63 -12.84 -2.96
C SER A 20 -1.77 -13.02 -1.45
N LEU A 21 -2.16 -11.98 -0.71
CA LEU A 21 -2.36 -12.05 0.75
C LEU A 21 -3.53 -12.97 1.13
N ARG A 22 -4.46 -13.22 0.23
CA ARG A 22 -5.57 -14.18 0.41
C ARG A 22 -5.25 -15.59 -0.07
N GLY A 23 -4.08 -15.81 -0.66
CA GLY A 23 -3.74 -17.07 -1.32
C GLY A 23 -4.59 -17.36 -2.56
N GLU A 24 -5.16 -16.31 -3.18
CA GLU A 24 -5.93 -16.42 -4.41
C GLU A 24 -5.00 -16.50 -5.64
N ALA A 25 -5.47 -17.13 -6.71
CA ALA A 25 -4.76 -17.09 -7.99
C ALA A 25 -4.73 -15.64 -8.51
N LEU A 26 -3.58 -15.22 -9.05
CA LEU A 26 -3.42 -13.88 -9.61
C LEU A 26 -4.26 -13.74 -10.88
N HIS A 27 -5.25 -12.86 -10.84
CA HIS A 27 -6.10 -12.54 -11.99
C HIS A 27 -6.11 -11.04 -12.19
N TYR A 28 -5.74 -10.61 -13.41
CA TYR A 28 -5.86 -9.20 -13.77
C TYR A 28 -7.32 -8.79 -13.71
N LYS A 29 -7.62 -7.86 -12.81
CA LYS A 29 -8.93 -7.25 -12.64
C LYS A 29 -8.69 -5.76 -12.43
N LYS A 30 -9.25 -4.93 -13.32
CA LYS A 30 -9.20 -3.48 -13.11
C LYS A 30 -10.23 -3.10 -12.06
N THR A 31 -9.77 -2.64 -10.90
CA THR A 31 -10.62 -2.12 -9.83
C THR A 31 -11.29 -0.82 -10.30
N GLN A 32 -12.63 -0.76 -10.33
CA GLN A 32 -13.40 0.42 -10.78
C GLN A 32 -14.08 1.16 -9.62
N ALA A 33 -14.22 0.49 -8.47
CA ALA A 33 -14.81 1.03 -7.26
C ALA A 33 -14.02 0.48 -6.06
N ILE A 34 -14.11 1.13 -4.90
CA ILE A 34 -13.47 0.64 -3.68
C ILE A 34 -14.07 -0.73 -3.32
N GLU A 35 -13.22 -1.75 -3.23
CA GLU A 35 -13.62 -3.12 -2.91
C GLU A 35 -13.30 -3.42 -1.44
N TRP A 36 -14.34 -3.83 -0.71
CA TRP A 36 -14.27 -4.09 0.72
C TRP A 36 -14.20 -5.58 0.99
N SER A 37 -13.29 -5.97 1.88
CA SER A 37 -13.19 -7.33 2.39
C SER A 37 -12.76 -7.34 3.85
N PRO A 38 -12.91 -8.47 4.57
CA PRO A 38 -12.46 -8.56 5.95
C PRO A 38 -10.98 -8.21 6.13
N MET A 39 -10.14 -8.59 5.18
CA MET A 39 -8.68 -8.41 5.21
C MET A 39 -8.21 -7.09 4.61
N ALA A 40 -8.88 -6.60 3.57
CA ALA A 40 -8.37 -5.47 2.78
C ALA A 40 -9.47 -4.57 2.21
N ILE A 41 -9.10 -3.31 2.01
CA ILE A 41 -9.84 -2.28 1.29
C ILE A 41 -8.99 -1.94 0.06
N ASP A 42 -9.37 -2.46 -1.11
CA ASP A 42 -8.66 -2.20 -2.37
C ASP A 42 -9.25 -0.95 -3.02
N THR A 43 -8.41 0.04 -3.29
CA THR A 43 -8.84 1.31 -3.91
C THR A 43 -8.40 1.38 -5.37
N PRO A 44 -9.22 1.90 -6.30
CA PRO A 44 -8.76 2.22 -7.65
C PRO A 44 -7.66 3.28 -7.60
N GLY A 45 -6.66 3.18 -8.50
CA GLY A 45 -5.56 4.15 -8.54
C GLY A 45 -6.02 5.56 -8.89
N GLU A 46 -7.12 5.64 -9.64
CA GLU A 46 -7.78 6.87 -10.04
C GLU A 46 -8.21 7.74 -8.85
N TYR A 47 -8.41 7.16 -7.66
CA TYR A 47 -8.78 7.92 -6.45
C TYR A 47 -7.60 8.73 -5.88
N LEU A 48 -6.37 8.28 -6.13
CA LEU A 48 -5.15 9.02 -5.82
C LEU A 48 -4.78 9.97 -6.96
N GLU A 49 -5.12 9.64 -8.20
CA GLU A 49 -4.78 10.47 -9.37
C GLU A 49 -5.74 11.66 -9.54
N ASN A 50 -6.97 11.56 -9.01
CA ASN A 50 -7.98 12.61 -9.06
C ASN A 50 -8.29 13.19 -7.67
N ARG A 51 -7.89 14.44 -7.43
CA ARG A 51 -8.12 15.16 -6.16
C ARG A 51 -9.59 15.23 -5.74
N CYS A 52 -10.54 15.23 -6.68
CA CYS A 52 -11.96 15.21 -6.35
C CYS A 52 -12.40 13.94 -5.61
N LEU A 53 -11.62 12.86 -5.71
CA LEU A 53 -11.89 11.56 -5.08
C LEU A 53 -11.13 11.35 -3.76
N TYR A 54 -10.31 12.32 -3.32
CA TYR A 54 -9.52 12.19 -2.09
C TYR A 54 -10.39 12.05 -0.84
N SER A 55 -11.56 12.72 -0.81
CA SER A 55 -12.50 12.59 0.29
C SER A 55 -12.93 11.13 0.49
N ALA A 56 -13.12 10.37 -0.59
CA ALA A 56 -13.44 8.96 -0.51
C ALA A 56 -12.29 8.12 0.08
N LEU A 57 -11.04 8.47 -0.18
CA LEU A 57 -9.89 7.83 0.47
C LEU A 57 -9.87 8.14 1.97
N LEU A 58 -10.09 9.40 2.36
CA LEU A 58 -10.13 9.80 3.77
C LEU A 58 -11.26 9.11 4.53
N THR A 59 -12.47 9.08 3.97
CA THR A 59 -13.62 8.40 4.58
C THR A 59 -13.40 6.90 4.66
N SER A 60 -12.82 6.27 3.62
CA SER A 60 -12.57 4.82 3.65
C SER A 60 -11.48 4.44 4.65
N ALA A 61 -10.51 5.31 4.90
CA ALA A 61 -9.47 5.08 5.91
C ALA A 61 -10.02 4.91 7.34
N CYS A 62 -11.23 5.41 7.62
CA CYS A 62 -11.88 5.23 8.92
C CYS A 62 -12.20 3.76 9.25
N GLU A 63 -12.30 2.91 8.23
CA GLU A 63 -12.63 1.48 8.36
C GLU A 63 -11.39 0.58 8.26
N ALA A 64 -10.20 1.17 8.10
CA ALA A 64 -8.93 0.47 7.97
C ALA A 64 -8.18 0.43 9.31
N ASP A 65 -7.54 -0.69 9.64
CA ASP A 65 -6.62 -0.73 10.78
C ASP A 65 -5.25 -0.16 10.42
N VAL A 66 -4.82 -0.32 9.16
CA VAL A 66 -3.52 0.11 8.64
C VAL A 66 -3.69 0.65 7.22
N ILE A 67 -2.93 1.69 6.87
CA ILE A 67 -2.78 2.18 5.49
C ILE A 67 -1.52 1.61 4.88
N ALA A 68 -1.62 1.04 3.68
CA ALA A 68 -0.49 0.66 2.84
C ALA A 68 -0.37 1.62 1.67
N LEU A 69 0.68 2.44 1.67
CA LEU A 69 1.08 3.22 0.51
C LEU A 69 1.87 2.32 -0.44
N VAL A 70 1.45 2.23 -1.71
CA VAL A 70 2.00 1.26 -2.67
C VAL A 70 2.59 1.98 -3.87
N LEU A 71 3.87 1.74 -4.14
CA LEU A 71 4.55 2.15 -5.38
C LEU A 71 5.31 0.96 -5.96
N ASN A 72 5.35 0.88 -7.29
CA ASN A 72 6.27 -0.03 -7.97
C ASN A 72 7.70 0.51 -7.93
N ALA A 73 8.67 -0.39 -7.90
CA ALA A 73 10.08 -0.08 -7.73
C ALA A 73 10.63 0.82 -8.86
N ASP A 74 10.10 0.71 -10.07
CA ASP A 74 10.50 1.53 -11.22
C ASP A 74 9.76 2.88 -11.33
N ALA A 75 8.87 3.22 -10.38
CA ALA A 75 8.05 4.44 -10.40
C ALA A 75 8.88 5.71 -10.66
N GLN A 76 8.50 6.49 -11.69
CA GLN A 76 9.24 7.68 -12.12
C GLN A 76 9.13 8.87 -11.17
N TRP A 77 8.03 8.95 -10.42
CA TRP A 77 7.75 10.00 -9.46
C TRP A 77 6.77 9.48 -8.41
N SER A 78 6.70 10.16 -7.26
CA SER A 78 5.73 9.85 -6.21
C SER A 78 4.48 10.73 -6.34
N PRO A 79 3.26 10.14 -6.38
CA PRO A 79 2.00 10.88 -6.32
C PRO A 79 1.66 11.39 -4.92
N PHE A 80 2.39 10.97 -3.90
CA PHE A 80 2.13 11.36 -2.53
C PHE A 80 2.85 12.65 -2.17
N SER A 81 2.12 13.60 -1.59
CA SER A 81 2.73 14.74 -0.90
C SER A 81 3.42 14.28 0.40
N PRO A 82 4.44 15.00 0.89
CA PRO A 82 4.95 14.78 2.24
C PRO A 82 3.82 14.83 3.28
N GLY A 83 3.79 13.87 4.20
CA GLY A 83 2.73 13.73 5.21
C GLY A 83 1.35 13.39 4.65
N PHE A 84 1.25 12.82 3.44
CA PHE A 84 -0.02 12.44 2.79
C PHE A 84 -0.99 11.68 3.71
N THR A 85 -0.50 10.78 4.57
CA THR A 85 -1.36 9.99 5.47
C THR A 85 -1.70 10.68 6.79
N ALA A 86 -1.16 11.87 7.08
CA ALA A 86 -1.41 12.57 8.33
C ALA A 86 -2.91 12.78 8.62
N PRO A 87 -3.76 13.18 7.64
CA PRO A 87 -5.20 13.35 7.90
C PRO A 87 -5.97 12.05 8.11
N MET A 88 -5.40 10.89 7.72
CA MET A 88 -6.04 9.59 7.87
C MET A 88 -5.97 9.08 9.32
N ASN A 89 -5.00 9.55 10.11
CA ASN A 89 -4.77 9.15 11.50
C ASN A 89 -4.73 7.63 11.71
N ARG A 90 -4.05 6.92 10.81
CA ARG A 90 -3.86 5.47 10.87
C ARG A 90 -2.38 5.12 10.78
N PRO A 91 -1.95 4.03 11.45
CA PRO A 91 -0.64 3.46 11.23
C PRO A 91 -0.42 3.20 9.74
N THR A 92 0.73 3.62 9.22
CA THR A 92 1.02 3.58 7.79
C THR A 92 2.28 2.78 7.53
N ILE A 93 2.19 1.85 6.58
CA ILE A 93 3.32 1.12 6.00
C ILE A 93 3.50 1.52 4.53
N GLY A 94 4.71 1.35 4.02
CA GLY A 94 5.05 1.54 2.62
C GLY A 94 5.36 0.19 1.98
N LEU A 95 4.83 -0.04 0.78
CA LEU A 95 5.07 -1.22 -0.03
C LEU A 95 5.72 -0.80 -1.34
N VAL A 96 6.97 -1.23 -1.53
CA VAL A 96 7.64 -1.19 -2.83
C VAL A 96 7.37 -2.51 -3.53
N THR A 97 6.64 -2.50 -4.62
CA THR A 97 6.28 -3.69 -5.41
C THR A 97 7.15 -3.82 -6.65
N LYS A 98 7.10 -4.99 -7.31
CA LYS A 98 7.87 -5.24 -8.55
C LYS A 98 9.36 -4.95 -8.38
N ALA A 99 9.92 -5.29 -7.23
CA ALA A 99 11.33 -5.03 -6.90
C ALA A 99 12.31 -5.67 -7.89
N ASP A 100 11.88 -6.72 -8.60
CA ASP A 100 12.61 -7.36 -9.69
C ASP A 100 12.86 -6.46 -10.91
N LEU A 101 12.15 -5.34 -11.05
CA LEU A 101 12.25 -4.43 -12.21
C LEU A 101 13.21 -3.26 -12.00
N ALA A 102 13.82 -3.12 -10.82
CA ALA A 102 14.62 -1.94 -10.48
C ALA A 102 15.88 -2.27 -9.69
N GLU A 103 16.91 -1.47 -9.92
CA GLU A 103 18.17 -1.53 -9.17
C GLU A 103 17.98 -1.09 -7.70
N PRO A 104 18.83 -1.55 -6.78
CA PRO A 104 18.73 -1.24 -5.35
C PRO A 104 18.66 0.26 -5.05
N GLN A 105 19.41 1.10 -5.77
CA GLN A 105 19.40 2.55 -5.55
C GLN A 105 18.04 3.17 -5.86
N ARG A 106 17.34 2.63 -6.86
CA ARG A 106 16.01 3.09 -7.23
C ARG A 106 14.97 2.63 -6.21
N ILE A 107 15.08 1.40 -5.71
CA ILE A 107 14.22 0.88 -4.63
C ILE A 107 14.35 1.78 -3.38
N SER A 108 15.57 2.16 -3.00
CA SER A 108 15.81 3.06 -1.86
C SER A 108 15.15 4.42 -2.05
N LEU A 109 15.23 5.01 -3.24
CA LEU A 109 14.56 6.27 -3.55
C LEU A 109 13.03 6.17 -3.41
N VAL A 110 12.43 5.10 -3.92
CA VAL A 110 10.97 4.88 -3.79
C VAL A 110 10.58 4.66 -2.32
N ALA A 111 11.39 3.94 -1.55
CA ALA A 111 11.19 3.76 -0.11
C ALA A 111 11.26 5.09 0.66
N GLU A 112 12.17 5.99 0.28
CA GLU A 112 12.24 7.34 0.85
C GLU A 112 10.97 8.15 0.56
N TRP A 113 10.44 8.09 -0.66
CA TRP A 113 9.17 8.77 -0.99
C TRP A 113 8.00 8.26 -0.15
N LEU A 114 7.90 6.95 0.06
CA LEU A 114 6.88 6.36 0.92
C LEU A 114 7.05 6.81 2.38
N THR A 115 8.30 6.89 2.85
CA THR A 115 8.62 7.37 4.20
C THR A 115 8.20 8.83 4.38
N GLN A 116 8.54 9.69 3.41
CA GLN A 116 8.14 11.11 3.41
C GLN A 116 6.61 11.27 3.38
N ALA A 117 5.90 10.38 2.69
CA ALA A 117 4.44 10.38 2.64
C ALA A 117 3.77 9.97 3.97
N GLY A 118 4.54 9.41 4.91
CA GLY A 118 4.07 9.05 6.26
C GLY A 118 4.20 7.56 6.60
N ALA A 119 4.78 6.74 5.73
CA ALA A 119 5.06 5.35 6.07
C ALA A 119 6.14 5.22 7.15
N ARG A 120 5.88 4.42 8.18
CA ARG A 120 6.83 4.18 9.29
C ARG A 120 7.69 2.95 9.09
N GLN A 121 7.20 1.99 8.31
CA GLN A 121 7.88 0.75 7.98
C GLN A 121 7.72 0.47 6.49
N ILE A 122 8.81 0.11 5.83
CA ILE A 122 8.83 -0.19 4.40
C ILE A 122 9.02 -1.69 4.19
N PHE A 123 8.23 -2.26 3.30
CA PHE A 123 8.38 -3.63 2.81
C PHE A 123 8.68 -3.59 1.31
N ILE A 124 9.63 -4.41 0.90
CA ILE A 124 10.03 -4.57 -0.50
C ILE A 124 9.52 -5.94 -0.94
N THR A 125 8.76 -5.96 -2.03
CA THR A 125 8.04 -7.15 -2.50
C THR A 125 8.25 -7.36 -3.99
N SER A 126 8.31 -8.62 -4.40
CA SER A 126 8.25 -9.04 -5.80
C SER A 126 7.31 -10.22 -5.91
N ALA A 127 6.21 -10.03 -6.66
CA ALA A 127 5.30 -11.13 -6.97
C ALA A 127 5.95 -12.16 -7.91
N LEU A 128 6.85 -11.71 -8.81
CA LEU A 128 7.59 -12.59 -9.71
C LEU A 128 8.51 -13.54 -8.95
N ASN A 129 9.25 -13.01 -7.97
CA ASN A 129 10.20 -13.77 -7.16
C ASN A 129 9.57 -14.39 -5.91
N ASN A 130 8.25 -14.20 -5.71
CA ASN A 130 7.51 -14.59 -4.51
C ASN A 130 8.21 -14.20 -3.20
N SER A 131 8.63 -12.93 -3.11
CA SER A 131 9.43 -12.43 -1.99
C SER A 131 8.77 -11.25 -1.27
N GLY A 132 9.03 -11.15 0.04
CA GLY A 132 8.61 -10.03 0.89
C GLY A 132 7.17 -10.08 1.39
N LEU A 133 6.32 -10.97 0.85
CA LEU A 133 4.92 -11.11 1.27
C LEU A 133 4.78 -11.68 2.69
N ASP A 134 5.64 -12.64 3.07
CA ASP A 134 5.61 -13.25 4.41
C ASP A 134 5.83 -12.20 5.51
N ALA A 135 6.78 -11.28 5.30
CA ALA A 135 7.04 -10.19 6.23
C ALA A 135 5.84 -9.24 6.38
N VAL A 136 5.08 -9.01 5.29
CA VAL A 136 3.84 -8.23 5.33
C VAL A 136 2.77 -8.99 6.12
N LEU A 137 2.60 -10.29 5.88
CA LEU A 137 1.64 -11.13 6.60
C LEU A 137 1.95 -11.20 8.10
N ASP A 138 3.21 -11.38 8.47
CA ASP A 138 3.66 -11.39 9.86
C ASP A 138 3.34 -10.07 10.57
N PHE A 139 3.58 -8.94 9.88
CA PHE A 139 3.21 -7.62 10.39
C PHE A 139 1.68 -7.47 10.60
N LEU A 140 0.87 -7.97 9.67
CA LEU A 140 -0.60 -7.91 9.77
C LEU A 140 -1.17 -8.84 10.85
N ASN A 141 -0.44 -9.88 11.21
CA ASN A 141 -0.80 -10.85 12.25
C ASN A 141 -0.23 -10.51 13.63
N SER A 142 0.74 -9.59 13.72
CA SER A 142 1.33 -9.18 14.99
C SER A 142 0.27 -8.56 15.92
N LYS A 143 0.26 -9.02 17.18
CA LYS A 143 -0.64 -8.53 18.24
C LYS A 143 -0.15 -7.22 18.88
N GLU A 144 1.02 -6.73 18.50
CA GLU A 144 1.55 -5.50 19.09
C GLU A 144 0.64 -4.31 18.74
N PRO A 145 0.30 -3.47 19.73
CA PRO A 145 -0.41 -2.23 19.48
C PRO A 145 0.49 -1.38 18.57
N LEU A 146 -0.09 -0.89 17.48
CA LEU A 146 0.55 0.09 16.61
C LEU A 146 0.61 1.40 17.40
N CYS A 147 1.60 1.51 18.29
CA CYS A 147 1.77 2.70 19.11
C CYS A 147 1.88 3.92 18.22
N LEU A 148 0.89 4.80 18.33
CA LEU A 148 0.95 6.18 17.87
C LEU A 148 1.92 6.94 18.78
N THR A 149 3.22 6.62 18.74
CA THR A 149 4.24 7.46 19.36
C THR A 149 4.52 8.65 18.47
N LYS A 150 3.69 9.69 18.63
CA LYS A 150 4.04 11.06 19.02
C LYS A 150 2.83 11.97 18.85
#